data_AF-H0HX82-F1
#
_entry.id   AF-H0HX82-F1
#
_cell.length_a   1.000
_cell.length_b   1.000
_cell.length_c   1.000
_cell.angle_alpha   90.00
_cell.angle_beta   90.00
_cell.angle_gamma   90.00
#
_symmetry.space_group_name_H-M   'P 1'
#
loop_
_entity.id
_entity.type
_entity.pdbx_description
1 polymer ?
#
loop_
_entity_poly.entity_id
_entity_poly.type
_entity_poly.pdbx_seq_one_letter_code
_entity_poly.pdbx_strand_id
1 'polypeptide(L)'
;MMPERPLHLLWLQYGAMSGEGAGGGLTEAARGSLGHWLSVKGGRIANYQIIAPTTWNFSPRDGAGNPGPLELALEGAPVRLGETEPVAVQHIVRSFDPRMVCTVH
;
A
#
# COMPACT_ATOMS: atom_id res chain seq x y z
N MET A 1 -10.83 31.83 35.17
CA MET A 1 -10.92 32.43 33.84
C MET A 1 -10.03 31.63 32.92
N MET A 2 -10.60 30.64 32.21
CA MET A 2 -9.84 29.76 31.31
C MET A 2 -9.70 30.46 29.95
N PRO A 3 -8.52 30.40 29.28
CA PRO A 3 -8.38 30.97 27.96
C PRO A 3 -9.06 30.08 26.92
N GLU A 4 -9.86 30.73 26.08
CA GLU A 4 -10.54 30.21 24.90
C GLU A 4 -9.57 29.43 23.98
N ARG A 5 -9.91 28.18 23.64
CA ARG A 5 -9.18 27.40 22.64
C ARG A 5 -9.82 27.60 21.26
N PRO A 6 -9.09 28.02 20.22
CA PRO A 6 -9.65 28.21 18.89
C PRO A 6 -10.02 26.85 18.25
N LEU A 7 -11.27 26.76 17.78
CA LEU A 7 -11.94 25.55 17.27
C LEU A 7 -11.56 25.15 15.82
N HIS A 8 -10.32 25.36 15.36
CA HIS A 8 -9.99 25.17 13.93
C HIS A 8 -8.93 24.13 13.56
N LEU A 9 -8.46 23.29 14.50
CA LEU A 9 -7.51 22.21 14.21
C LEU A 9 -7.96 20.90 14.85
N LEU A 10 -9.01 20.28 14.31
CA LEU A 10 -9.63 19.06 14.87
C LEU A 10 -8.87 17.75 14.56
N TRP A 11 -7.72 17.79 13.86
CA TRP A 11 -7.05 16.56 13.40
C TRP A 11 -5.55 16.45 13.69
N LEU A 12 -4.93 17.44 14.35
CA LEU A 12 -3.51 17.39 14.72
C LEU A 12 -3.35 17.71 16.20
N GLN A 13 -3.33 16.64 17.00
CA GLN A 13 -2.98 16.72 18.40
C GLN A 13 -1.46 16.58 18.52
N TYR A 14 -0.75 17.70 18.72
CA TYR A 14 0.64 17.68 19.15
C TYR A 14 0.69 17.23 20.61
N GLY A 15 0.86 15.93 20.84
CA GLY A 15 1.24 15.40 22.14
C GLY A 15 2.72 15.67 22.43
N ALA A 16 3.11 15.69 23.70
CA ALA A 16 4.53 15.65 24.05
C ALA A 16 5.16 14.43 23.36
N MET A 17 6.17 14.65 22.51
CA MET A 17 6.87 13.55 21.87
C MET A 17 7.62 12.77 22.95
N SER A 18 7.04 11.64 23.37
CA SER A 18 7.82 10.62 24.06
C SER A 18 8.99 10.26 23.15
N GLY A 19 10.19 10.08 23.72
CA GLY A 19 11.34 9.63 22.94
C GLY A 19 11.08 8.29 22.22
N GLU A 20 10.10 7.52 22.69
CA GLU A 20 9.72 6.22 22.17
C GLU A 20 8.25 6.22 21.72
N GLY A 21 7.91 5.49 20.65
CA GLY A 21 6.53 5.32 20.21
C GLY A 21 6.37 4.38 19.02
N ALA A 22 5.14 3.90 18.78
CA ALA A 22 4.80 3.14 17.57
C ALA A 22 3.36 3.47 17.15
N GLY A 23 3.08 3.43 15.85
CA GLY A 23 1.78 3.73 15.29
C GLY A 23 1.56 3.08 13.93
N GLY A 24 0.28 2.84 13.62
CA GLY A 24 -0.16 2.35 12.32
C GLY A 24 -1.34 3.18 11.82
N GLY A 25 -1.36 3.46 10.52
CA GLY A 25 -2.44 4.13 9.82
C GLY A 25 -2.90 3.28 8.64
N LEU A 26 -4.21 3.03 8.55
CA LEU A 26 -4.84 2.29 7.47
C LEU A 26 -5.82 3.20 6.74
N THR A 27 -5.84 3.11 5.41
CA THR A 27 -6.80 3.81 4.57
C THR A 27 -7.03 3.05 3.26
N GLU A 28 -8.05 3.46 2.51
CA GLU A 28 -8.29 2.97 1.16
C GLU A 28 -7.83 4.04 0.17
N ALA A 29 -6.82 3.71 -0.62
CA ALA A 29 -6.42 4.51 -1.76
C ALA A 29 -7.24 4.11 -3.00
N ALA A 30 -7.12 4.86 -4.10
CA ALA A 30 -7.87 4.58 -5.33
C ALA A 30 -7.70 3.16 -5.90
N ARG A 31 -6.67 2.42 -5.47
CA ARG A 31 -6.27 1.09 -5.97
C ARG A 31 -6.40 -0.02 -4.91
N GLY A 32 -7.00 0.29 -3.75
CA GLY A 32 -7.21 -0.63 -2.64
C GLY A 32 -6.49 -0.21 -1.35
N SER A 33 -6.29 -1.18 -0.47
CA SER A 33 -5.82 -0.96 0.90
C SER A 33 -4.38 -0.46 0.98
N LEU A 34 -4.17 0.57 1.79
CA LEU A 34 -2.89 1.20 2.07
C LEU A 34 -2.64 1.20 3.59
N GLY A 35 -1.48 0.71 3.99
CA GLY A 35 -1.03 0.72 5.38
C GLY A 35 0.33 1.37 5.56
N HIS A 36 0.46 2.17 6.61
CA HIS A 36 1.71 2.78 7.05
C HIS A 36 1.94 2.41 8.51
N TRP A 37 3.13 1.90 8.84
CA TRP A 37 3.55 1.60 10.21
C TRP A 37 4.85 2.31 10.51
N LEU A 38 4.95 2.93 11.67
CA LEU A 38 6.15 3.64 12.09
C LEU A 38 6.50 3.33 13.54
N SER A 39 7.78 3.39 13.86
CA SER A 39 8.28 3.42 15.23
C SER A 39 9.26 4.58 15.42
N VAL A 40 9.25 5.15 16.62
CA VAL A 40 10.10 6.27 17.05
C VAL A 40 10.95 5.79 18.22
N LYS A 41 12.25 6.09 18.19
CA LYS A 41 13.21 5.87 19.29
C LYS A 41 14.10 7.09 19.45
N GLY A 42 14.36 7.51 20.69
CA GLY A 42 15.08 8.76 20.98
C GLY A 42 14.55 10.00 20.21
N GLY A 43 13.24 10.07 19.95
CA GLY A 43 12.61 11.17 19.21
C GLY A 43 12.87 11.15 17.69
N ARG A 44 13.42 10.07 17.13
CA ARG A 44 13.67 9.88 15.70
C ARG A 44 12.90 8.68 15.16
N ILE A 45 12.50 8.70 13.89
CA ILE A 45 11.90 7.53 13.22
C ILE A 45 12.95 6.42 13.18
N ALA A 46 12.67 5.32 13.85
CA ALA A 46 13.52 4.13 13.89
C ALA A 46 13.12 3.13 12.80
N ASN A 47 11.85 3.07 12.42
CA ASN A 47 11.36 2.30 11.27
C ASN A 47 10.14 2.98 10.66
N TYR A 48 9.99 2.85 9.35
CA TYR A 48 8.80 3.26 8.61
C TYR A 48 8.56 2.23 7.52
N GLN A 49 7.40 1.57 7.56
CA GLN A 49 7.00 0.52 6.62
C GLN A 49 5.70 0.91 5.97
N ILE A 50 5.65 0.73 4.66
CA ILE A 50 4.45 0.97 3.86
C ILE A 50 4.07 -0.38 3.24
N ILE A 51 2.78 -0.65 3.15
CA ILE A 51 2.28 -1.67 2.23
C ILE A 51 1.24 -0.99 1.36
N ALA A 52 1.62 -0.74 0.11
CA ALA A 52 0.79 -0.06 -0.85
C ALA A 52 -0.19 -1.02 -1.56
N PRO A 53 -1.25 -0.50 -2.18
CA PRO A 53 -2.24 -1.34 -2.85
C PRO A 53 -1.65 -2.23 -3.94
N THR A 54 -0.73 -1.69 -4.75
CA THR A 54 -0.07 -2.46 -5.81
C THR A 54 0.90 -3.50 -5.23
N THR A 55 1.44 -3.33 -4.01
CA THR A 55 2.23 -4.36 -3.32
C THR A 55 1.38 -5.60 -3.04
N TRP A 56 0.11 -5.44 -2.67
CA TRP A 56 -0.83 -6.56 -2.52
C TRP A 56 -1.16 -7.21 -3.86
N ASN A 57 -1.55 -6.41 -4.86
CA ASN A 57 -2.05 -6.93 -6.14
C ASN A 57 -0.96 -7.59 -7.00
N PHE A 58 0.27 -7.07 -6.91
CA PHE A 58 1.43 -7.52 -7.68
C PHE A 58 2.45 -8.23 -6.78
N SER A 59 2.00 -8.81 -5.65
CA SER A 59 2.88 -9.60 -4.82
C SER A 59 3.42 -10.79 -5.63
N PRO A 60 4.70 -11.15 -5.48
CA PRO A 60 5.20 -12.41 -5.99
C PRO A 60 4.57 -13.57 -5.21
N ARG A 61 4.95 -14.80 -5.57
CA ARG A 61 4.65 -15.96 -4.75
C ARG A 61 5.20 -15.83 -3.34
N ASP A 62 4.42 -16.28 -2.37
CA ASP A 62 4.84 -16.32 -0.97
C ASP A 62 5.84 -17.47 -0.70
N GLY A 63 6.28 -17.61 0.55
CA GLY A 63 7.22 -18.66 0.95
C GLY A 63 6.70 -20.09 0.82
N ALA A 64 5.39 -20.28 0.65
CA ALA A 64 4.75 -21.57 0.35
C ALA A 64 4.50 -21.77 -1.15
N GLY A 65 4.85 -20.78 -1.98
CA GLY A 65 4.65 -20.81 -3.43
C GLY A 65 3.25 -20.38 -3.88
N ASN A 66 2.41 -19.84 -2.99
CA ASN A 66 1.07 -19.37 -3.37
C ASN A 66 1.17 -18.13 -4.26
N PRO A 67 0.51 -18.11 -5.43
CA PRO A 67 0.52 -16.97 -6.33
C PRO A 67 -0.19 -15.74 -5.75
N GLY A 68 0.31 -14.56 -6.11
CA GLY A 68 -0.36 -13.29 -5.83
C GLY A 68 -1.61 -13.06 -6.69
N PRO A 69 -2.41 -12.03 -6.40
CA PRO A 69 -3.68 -11.76 -7.09
C PRO A 69 -3.54 -11.62 -8.61
N LEU A 70 -2.50 -10.94 -9.10
CA LEU A 70 -2.27 -10.83 -10.54
C LEU A 70 -1.89 -12.16 -11.18
N GLU A 71 -1.01 -12.95 -10.55
CA GLU A 71 -0.64 -14.27 -11.07
C GLU A 71 -1.88 -15.17 -11.20
N LEU A 72 -2.76 -15.15 -10.20
CA LEU A 72 -4.04 -15.87 -10.24
C LEU A 72 -4.96 -15.34 -11.35
N ALA A 73 -5.07 -14.03 -11.52
CA ALA A 73 -5.92 -13.44 -12.56
C ALA A 73 -5.45 -13.74 -13.99
N LEU A 74 -4.15 -14.00 -14.17
CA LEU A 74 -3.56 -14.38 -15.45
C LEU A 74 -3.71 -15.87 -15.77
N GLU A 75 -4.04 -16.71 -14.78
CA GLU A 75 -4.24 -18.13 -14.99
C GLU A 75 -5.40 -18.38 -15.97
N GLY A 76 -5.12 -19.08 -17.07
CA GLY A 76 -6.10 -19.36 -18.11
C GLY A 76 -6.43 -18.19 -19.04
N ALA A 77 -5.70 -17.06 -18.96
CA ALA A 77 -5.88 -15.95 -19.88
C ALA A 77 -5.70 -16.43 -21.35
N PRO A 78 -6.64 -16.10 -22.26
CA PRO A 78 -6.58 -16.61 -23.63
C PRO A 78 -5.41 -15.99 -24.40
N VAL A 79 -4.66 -16.86 -25.08
CA VAL A 79 -3.60 -16.46 -26.03
C VAL A 79 -3.86 -17.18 -27.35
N ARG A 80 -4.02 -16.42 -28.44
CA ARG A 80 -4.28 -16.99 -29.76
C ARG A 80 -3.00 -17.57 -30.36
N LEU A 81 -3.15 -18.60 -31.20
CA LEU A 81 -2.01 -19.19 -31.90
C LEU A 81 -1.33 -18.13 -32.78
N GLY A 82 -0.01 -17.97 -32.61
CA GLY A 82 0.79 -16.99 -33.33
C GLY A 82 0.71 -15.55 -32.80
N GLU A 83 -0.02 -15.33 -31.68
CA GLU A 83 -0.08 -14.01 -31.04
C GLU A 83 1.21 -13.74 -30.27
N THR A 84 1.96 -12.70 -30.68
CA THR A 84 3.21 -12.28 -30.02
C THR A 84 2.98 -11.25 -28.92
N GLU A 85 1.85 -10.55 -28.95
CA GLU A 85 1.47 -9.49 -28.01
C GLU A 85 0.04 -9.76 -27.48
N PRO A 86 -0.14 -10.65 -26.49
CA PRO A 86 -1.47 -11.08 -26.08
C PRO A 86 -2.28 -9.97 -25.41
N VAL A 87 -3.31 -9.49 -26.11
CA VAL A 87 -4.16 -8.38 -25.63
C VAL A 87 -4.89 -8.74 -24.33
N ALA A 88 -5.25 -10.01 -24.14
CA ALA A 88 -5.90 -10.46 -22.91
C ALA A 88 -5.03 -10.25 -21.67
N VAL A 89 -3.75 -10.60 -21.74
CA VAL A 89 -2.77 -10.35 -20.67
C VAL A 89 -2.65 -8.85 -20.40
N GLN A 90 -2.56 -8.06 -21.46
CA GLN A 90 -2.45 -6.61 -21.36
C GLN A 90 -3.68 -5.97 -20.68
N HIS A 91 -4.89 -6.45 -20.99
CA HIS A 91 -6.14 -5.97 -20.38
C HIS A 91 -6.24 -6.39 -18.91
N ILE A 92 -5.91 -7.64 -18.58
CA ILE A 92 -5.92 -8.11 -17.19
C ILE A 92 -4.95 -7.27 -16.36
N VAL A 93 -3.70 -7.10 -16.80
CA VAL A 93 -2.71 -6.30 -16.05
C VAL A 93 -3.19 -4.85 -15.85
N ARG A 94 -3.75 -4.23 -16.89
CA ARG A 94 -4.23 -2.83 -16.82
C ARG A 94 -5.50 -2.66 -16.00
N SER A 95 -6.33 -3.69 -15.85
CA SER A 95 -7.55 -3.59 -15.03
C SER A 95 -7.26 -3.44 -13.53
N PHE A 96 -6.03 -3.75 -13.09
CA PHE A 96 -5.57 -3.49 -11.72
C PHE A 96 -5.02 -2.06 -11.51
N ASP A 97 -4.99 -1.21 -12.55
CA ASP A 97 -4.41 0.14 -12.52
C ASP A 97 -3.04 0.21 -11.81
N PRO A 98 -2.03 -0.56 -12.27
CA PRO A 98 -0.77 -0.68 -11.56
C PRO A 98 0.00 0.64 -11.54
N ARG A 99 0.34 1.08 -10.33
CA ARG A 99 1.28 2.17 -10.09
C ARG A 99 2.60 1.58 -9.61
N MET A 100 3.49 1.25 -10.55
CA MET A 100 4.75 0.56 -10.24
C MET A 100 5.65 1.31 -9.23
N VAL A 101 5.61 2.65 -9.21
CA VAL A 101 6.34 3.47 -8.22
C VAL A 101 5.83 3.27 -6.79
N CYS A 102 4.57 2.85 -6.62
CA CYS A 102 4.00 2.54 -5.32
C CYS A 102 4.31 1.10 -4.89
N THR A 103 4.71 0.21 -5.80
CA THR A 103 4.94 -1.22 -5.50
C THR A 103 6.24 -1.44 -4.72
N VAL A 104 7.26 -0.60 -4.96
CA VAL A 104 8.59 -0.68 -4.35
C VAL A 104 8.93 0.69 -3.77
N HIS A 105 8.90 0.78 -2.44
CA HIS A 105 9.10 2.00 -1.66
C HIS A 105 10.07 1.73 -0.50
#